data_AF-A0A7C5DK19-F1
#
_entry.id   AF-A0A7C5DK19-F1
#
_cell.length_a   1.000
_cell.length_b   1.000
_cell.length_c   1.000
_cell.angle_alpha   90.00
_cell.angle_beta   90.00
_cell.angle_gamma   90.00
#
_symmetry.space_group_name_H-M   'P 1'
#
loop_
_entity.id
_entity.type
_entity.pdbx_description
1 polymer ?
#
loop_
_entity_poly.entity_id
_entity_poly.type
_entity_poly.pdbx_seq_one_letter_code
_entity_poly.pdbx_strand_id
1 'polypeptide(L)' 'MIERFEDFIVWKKAMRLAVEIYMNLKDCKDFGFRDQIQRAGVSV' A
#
# COMPACT_ATOMS: atom_id res chain seq x y z
N MET A 1 -1.92 21.80 13.80
CA MET A 1 -3.31 21.31 13.74
C MET A 1 -3.36 20.29 12.61
N ILE A 2 -4.05 19.16 12.79
CA ILE A 2 -4.30 18.23 11.69
C ILE A 2 -5.57 18.71 11.00
N GLU A 3 -5.47 18.98 9.70
CA GLU A 3 -6.59 19.53 8.92
C GLU A 3 -7.05 18.53 7.86
N ARG A 4 -6.17 17.62 7.44
CA ARG A 4 -6.42 16.62 6.40
C ARG A 4 -5.86 15.25 6.77
N PHE A 5 -6.39 14.20 6.14
CA PHE A 5 -5.94 12.82 6.39
C PHE A 5 -4.44 12.64 6.10
N GLU A 6 -3.93 13.37 5.11
CA GLU A 6 -2.55 13.36 4.68
C GLU A 6 -1.58 13.90 5.72
N ASP A 7 -2.06 14.63 6.73
CA ASP A 7 -1.22 15.13 7.81
C ASP A 7 -0.86 14.02 8.81
N PHE A 8 -1.67 12.96 8.88
CA PHE A 8 -1.40 11.84 9.78
C PHE A 8 -0.16 11.05 9.34
N ILE A 9 0.77 10.87 10.29
CA ILE A 9 1.97 10.04 10.07
C ILE A 9 1.58 8.61 9.70
N VAL A 10 0.53 8.05 10.31
CA VAL A 10 0.05 6.70 9.99
C VAL A 10 -0.45 6.61 8.55
N TRP A 11 -1.15 7.62 8.04
CA TRP A 11 -1.60 7.68 6.65
C TRP A 11 -0.40 7.68 5.69
N LYS A 12 0.61 8.52 5.96
CA LYS A 12 1.85 8.56 5.16
C LYS A 12 2.58 7.21 5.15
N LYS A 13 2.59 6.50 6.28
CA LYS A 13 3.19 5.17 6.41
C LYS A 13 2.40 4.12 5.63
N ALA A 14 1.07 4.13 5.71
CA ALA A 14 0.19 3.23 4.96
C ALA A 14 0.39 3.42 3.44
N MET A 15 0.41 4.65 2.96
CA MET A 15 0.67 4.96 1.55
C MET A 15 2.05 4.47 1.08
N ARG A 16 3.10 4.67 1.90
CA ARG A 16 4.44 4.16 1.57
C ARG A 16 4.47 2.64 1.52
N LEU A 17 3.82 1.98 2.48
CA LEU A 17 3.71 0.51 2.51
C LEU A 17 2.99 -0.02 1.27
N ALA A 18 1.89 0.61 0.85
CA ALA A 18 1.19 0.23 -0.37
C ALA A 18 2.12 0.32 -1.60
N VAL A 19 2.86 1.42 -1.75
CA VAL A 19 3.84 1.58 -2.85
C VAL A 19 4.91 0.49 -2.80
N GLU A 20 5.45 0.19 -1.61
CA GLU A 20 6.45 -0.86 -1.42
C GLU A 20 5.90 -2.24 -1.81
N ILE A 21 4.66 -2.57 -1.45
CA ILE A 21 4.00 -3.83 -1.85
C ILE A 21 3.93 -3.94 -3.37
N TYR A 22 3.49 -2.89 -4.06
CA TYR A 22 3.41 -2.89 -5.53
C TYR A 22 4.78 -3.04 -6.18
N MET A 23 5.80 -2.36 -5.65
CA MET A 23 7.17 -2.42 -6.18
C MET A 23 7.83 -3.78 -5.97
N ASN A 24 7.63 -4.42 -4.82
CA ASN A 24 8.20 -5.73 -4.52
C ASN A 24 7.53 -6.87 -5.30
N LEU A 25 6.23 -6.73 -5.63
CA LEU A 25 5.49 -7.76 -6.35
C LEU A 25 5.43 -7.54 -7.87
N LYS A 26 6.09 -6.51 -8.42
CA LYS A 26 5.99 -6.16 -9.85
C LYS A 26 6.36 -7.33 -10.78
N ASP A 27 7.37 -8.11 -10.42
CA ASP A 27 7.89 -9.24 -11.21
C ASP A 27 7.29 -10.59 -10.76
N CYS A 28 6.37 -10.58 -9.78
CA CYS A 28 5.66 -11.77 -9.33
C CYS A 28 4.67 -12.23 -10.41
N LYS A 29 4.90 -13.43 -10.96
CA LYS A 29 4.04 -14.06 -11.98
C LYS A 29 2.87 -14.84 -11.39
N ASP A 30 2.83 -15.03 -10.07
CA ASP A 30 1.63 -15.49 -9.39
C ASP A 30 0.66 -14.31 -9.28
N PHE A 31 -0.17 -14.16 -10.31
CA PHE A 31 -1.07 -13.02 -10.44
C PHE A 31 -2.19 -13.02 -9.39
N GLY A 32 -2.61 -14.20 -8.92
CA GLY A 32 -3.64 -14.32 -7.89
C GLY A 32 -3.13 -13.88 -6.52
N PHE A 33 -1.94 -14.37 -6.13
CA PHE A 33 -1.27 -13.91 -4.92
C PHE A 33 -0.96 -12.42 -4.98
N ARG A 34 -0.40 -11.95 -6.11
CA ARG A 34 -0.07 -10.53 -6.30
C ARG A 34 -1.28 -9.62 -6.13
N ASP A 35 -2.41 -9.94 -6.78
CA ASP A 35 -3.64 -9.15 -6.70
C ASP A 35 -4.17 -9.07 -5.27
N GLN A 36 -4.25 -10.21 -4.57
CA GLN A 36 -4.76 -10.26 -3.20
C GLN A 36 -3.93 -9.41 -2.24
N ILE A 37 -2.61 -9.49 -2.32
CA ILE A 37 -1.72 -8.72 -1.44
C ILE A 37 -1.75 -7.22 -1.79
N GLN A 38 -1.77 -6.87 -3.07
CA GLN A 38 -1.90 -5.47 -3.51
C GLN A 38 -3.21 -4.84 -3.03
N ARG A 39 -4.33 -5.56 -3.14
CA ARG A 39 -5.65 -5.11 -2.67
C ARG A 39 -5.73 -5.00 -1.16
N ALA A 40 -5.13 -5.94 -0.43
CA ALA A 40 -5.02 -5.85 1.03
C ALA A 40 -4.18 -4.64 1.45
N GLY A 41 -3.07 -4.36 0.74
CA GLY A 41 -2.17 -3.24 1.03
C GLY A 41 -2.78 -1.85 0.88
N VAL A 42 -3.76 -1.67 -0.01
CA VAL A 42 -4.50 -0.39 -0.18
C VAL A 42 -5.73 -0.29 0.72
N SER A 43 -6.07 -1.35 1.46
CA SER A 43 -7.20 -1.41 2.39
C SER A 43 -6.76 -1.21 3.85
N VAL A 44 -5.69 -0.46 4.06
CA VAL A 44 -5.11 -0.07 5.35
C VAL A 44 -5.23 1.43 5.52
#